data_AF-A0A7K5Z8E7-F1
#
_entry.id   AF-A0A7K5Z8E7-F1
#
_cell.length_a   1.000
_cell.length_b   1.000
_cell.length_c   1.000
_cell.angle_alpha   90.00
_cell.angle_beta   90.00
_cell.angle_gamma   90.00
#
_symmetry.space_group_name_H-M   'P 1'
#
loop_
_entity.id
_entity.type
_entity.pdbx_description
1 polymer ?
#
loop_
_entity_poly.entity_id
_entity_poly.type
_entity_poly.pdbx_seq_one_letter_code
_entity_poly.pdbx_strand_id
1 'polypeptide(L)' 'LVSVQCPAVPAGSGEVEVPRSVTAVLGQDVVLPCRYRAQEQEEVVQVTWLKRVPGGGQSAKVAVLDRWHG' A
#
# COMPACT_ATOMS: atom_id res chain seq x y z
N LEU A 1 -16.75 -5.01 -0.42
CA LEU A 1 -15.85 -3.90 -0.80
C LEU A 1 -14.62 -3.97 0.11
N VAL A 2 -13.47 -4.43 -0.38
CA VAL A 2 -12.22 -4.43 0.39
C VAL A 2 -11.43 -3.20 -0.05
N SER A 3 -11.37 -2.19 0.81
CA SER A 3 -10.59 -0.97 0.56
C SER A 3 -9.19 -1.15 1.13
N VAL A 4 -8.20 -1.36 0.26
CA VAL A 4 -6.79 -1.41 0.67
C VAL A 4 -6.13 -0.09 0.25
N GLN A 5 -5.58 0.62 1.23
CA GLN A 5 -4.87 1.88 1.00
C GLN A 5 -3.37 1.60 1.08
N CYS A 6 -2.61 2.08 0.10
CA CYS A 6 -1.15 2.09 0.18
C CYS A 6 -0.68 3.01 1.32
N PRO A 7 0.51 2.76 1.92
CA PRO A 7 0.98 3.55 3.05
C PRO A 7 1.13 5.03 2.67
N ALA A 8 0.80 5.89 3.62
CA ALA A 8 0.91 7.33 3.49
C ALA A 8 2.38 7.74 3.40
N VAL A 9 2.74 8.38 2.29
CA VAL A 9 4.03 9.04 2.09
C VAL A 9 3.93 10.43 2.75
N PRO A 10 4.92 10.90 3.53
CA PRO A 10 4.86 12.22 4.18
C PRO A 10 4.72 13.36 3.16
N ALA A 11 4.03 14.45 3.53
CA ALA A 11 3.79 15.57 2.62
C ALA A 11 5.12 16.14 2.08
N GLY A 12 5.33 16.00 0.76
CA GLY A 12 6.58 16.37 0.06
C GLY A 12 7.33 15.20 -0.60
N SER A 13 6.86 13.97 -0.45
CA SER A 13 7.47 12.73 -1.00
C SER A 13 6.64 12.16 -2.18
N GLY A 14 7.20 11.17 -2.89
CA GLY A 14 6.62 10.57 -4.11
C GLY A 14 5.15 10.11 -4.00
N GLU A 15 4.51 9.90 -5.15
CA GLU A 15 3.08 9.56 -5.22
C GLU A 15 2.85 8.05 -5.32
N VAL A 16 1.84 7.53 -4.61
CA VAL A 16 1.39 6.15 -4.80
C VAL A 16 0.15 6.12 -5.70
N GLU A 17 0.31 5.60 -6.91
CA GLU A 17 -0.75 5.39 -7.89
C GLU A 17 -1.44 4.04 -7.62
N VAL A 18 -2.75 4.06 -7.34
CA VAL A 18 -3.57 2.86 -7.12
C VAL A 18 -4.94 2.95 -7.79
N PRO A 19 -5.51 1.80 -8.22
CA PRO A 19 -6.92 1.74 -8.58
C PRO A 19 -7.82 2.07 -7.38
N ARG A 20 -8.90 2.81 -7.62
CA ARG A 20 -9.90 3.13 -6.58
C ARG A 20 -10.59 1.87 -6.03
N SER A 21 -10.74 0.86 -6.87
CA SER A 21 -11.39 -0.41 -6.53
C SER A 21 -10.77 -1.54 -7.32
N VAL A 22 -10.63 -2.69 -6.67
CA VAL A 22 -10.26 -3.96 -7.28
C VAL A 22 -11.36 -4.95 -6.97
N THR A 23 -11.76 -5.74 -7.96
CA THR A 23 -12.72 -6.84 -7.78
C THR A 23 -11.93 -8.14 -7.78
N ALA A 24 -12.18 -8.98 -6.79
CA ALA A 24 -11.56 -10.30 -6.64
C ALA A 24 -12.64 -11.39 -6.70
N VAL A 25 -12.25 -12.58 -7.13
CA VAL A 25 -13.10 -13.77 -7.10
C VAL A 25 -12.98 -14.42 -5.73
N LEU A 26 -14.11 -14.82 -5.13
CA LEU A 26 -14.11 -15.47 -3.83
C LEU A 26 -13.30 -16.77 -3.88
N GLY A 27 -12.37 -16.94 -2.93
CA GLY A 27 -11.51 -18.12 -2.83
C GLY A 27 -10.27 -18.08 -3.72
N GLN A 28 -10.03 -17.00 -4.47
CA GLN A 28 -8.80 -16.79 -5.23
C GLN A 28 -7.99 -15.64 -4.63
N ASP A 29 -6.67 -15.79 -4.70
CA ASP A 29 -5.75 -14.70 -4.38
C ASP A 29 -5.91 -13.56 -5.39
N VAL A 30 -5.66 -12.33 -4.93
CA VAL A 30 -5.70 -11.14 -5.77
C VAL A 30 -4.39 -10.39 -5.64
N VAL A 31 -3.84 -10.00 -6.80
CA VAL A 31 -2.71 -9.06 -6.85
C VAL A 31 -3.28 -7.65 -6.86
N LEU A 32 -2.92 -6.85 -5.85
CA LEU A 32 -3.34 -5.46 -5.77
C LEU A 32 -2.39 -4.59 -6.59
N PRO A 33 -2.85 -3.96 -7.68
CA PRO A 33 -2.00 -3.10 -8.48
C PRO A 33 -1.64 -1.85 -7.68
N CYS A 34 -0.35 -1.57 -7.55
CA CYS A 34 0.15 -0.34 -6.97
C CYS A 34 1.44 0.06 -7.67
N ARG A 35 1.68 1.36 -7.82
CA ARG A 35 2.91 1.91 -8.35
C ARG A 35 3.34 3.10 -7.52
N TYR A 36 4.60 3.13 -7.15
CA TYR A 36 5.19 4.29 -6.49
C TYR A 36 5.98 5.12 -7.51
N ARG A 37 5.69 6.41 -7.56
CA ARG A 37 6.38 7.40 -8.37
C ARG A 37 7.24 8.26 -7.45
N ALA A 38 8.49 7.83 -7.28
CA ALA A 38 9.51 8.58 -6.56
C ALA A 38 9.83 9.90 -7.27
N GLN A 39 10.15 10.94 -6.51
CA GLN A 39 10.73 12.18 -7.03
C GLN A 39 12.24 12.03 -7.27
N GLU A 40 12.86 13.03 -7.89
CA GLU A 40 14.31 13.02 -8.13
C GLU A 40 15.06 12.94 -6.78
N GLN A 41 16.02 12.02 -6.68
CA GLN A 41 16.82 11.71 -5.47
C GLN A 41 16.07 11.01 -4.33
N GLU A 42 14.85 10.52 -4.59
CA GLU A 42 14.08 9.75 -3.60
C GLU A 42 14.31 8.25 -3.75
N GLU A 43 14.58 7.59 -2.63
CA GLU A 43 14.87 6.15 -2.57
C GLU A 43 13.88 5.43 -1.65
N VAL A 44 13.24 4.38 -2.16
CA VAL A 44 12.34 3.53 -1.35
C VAL A 44 13.16 2.53 -0.55
N VAL A 45 13.13 2.69 0.77
CA VAL A 45 13.83 1.80 1.70
C VAL A 45 12.90 0.79 2.39
N GLN A 46 11.62 1.13 2.57
CA GLN A 46 10.64 0.27 3.21
C GLN A 46 9.24 0.49 2.63
N VAL A 47 8.52 -0.61 2.38
CA VAL A 47 7.10 -0.60 2.00
C VAL A 47 6.32 -1.32 3.10
N THR A 48 5.19 -0.74 3.53
CA THR A 48 4.33 -1.34 4.55
C THR A 48 2.89 -1.38 4.05
N TRP A 49 2.32 -2.58 3.98
CA TRP A 49 0.90 -2.73 3.64
C TRP A 49 0.03 -2.66 4.88
N LEU A 50 -1.00 -1.82 4.82
CA LEU A 50 -1.93 -1.58 5.92
C LEU A 50 -3.36 -1.95 5.49
N LYS A 51 -4.07 -2.68 6.34
CA LYS A 51 -5.51 -2.91 6.21
C LYS A 51 -6.25 -1.95 7.12
N ARG A 52 -7.07 -1.08 6.53
CA ARG A 52 -7.95 -0.20 7.30
C ARG A 52 -9.11 -1.00 7.89
N VAL A 53 -9.46 -0.68 9.13
CA VAL A 53 -10.63 -1.25 9.80
C VAL A 53 -11.83 -0.36 9.49
N PRO A 54 -12.95 -0.91 8.98
CA PRO A 54 -14.18 -0.16 8.82
C PRO A 54 -14.64 0.44 10.16
N GLY A 55 -15.09 1.69 10.18
CA GLY A 55 -15.56 2.35 11.40
C GLY A 55 -14.50 3.13 12.20
N GLY A 56 -13.32 3.40 11.62
CA GLY A 56 -12.34 4.32 12.22
C GLY A 56 -11.40 3.69 13.25
N GLY A 57 -11.36 2.36 13.33
CA GLY A 57 -10.36 1.64 14.12
C GLY A 57 -8.93 1.80 13.58
N GLN A 58 -7.94 1.46 14.41
CA GLN A 58 -6.53 1.54 14.01
C GLN A 58 -6.24 0.57 12.85
N SER A 59 -5.49 1.04 11.86
CA SER A 59 -5.11 0.21 10.72
C SER A 59 -4.14 -0.88 11.15
N ALA A 60 -4.30 -2.09 10.62
CA ALA A 60 -3.43 -3.23 10.94
C ALA A 60 -2.35 -3.39 9.88
N LYS A 61 -1.10 -3.64 10.30
CA LYS A 61 -0.01 -4.03 9.39
C LYS A 61 -0.25 -5.43 8.85
N VAL A 62 -0.14 -5.58 7.53
CA VAL A 62 -0.38 -6.84 6.81
C VAL A 62 0.94 -7.42 6.30
N ALA A 63 1.83 -6.56 5.81
CA ALA A 63 3.14 -6.97 5.35
C ALA A 63 4.12 -5.79 5.42
N VAL A 64 5.40 -6.11 5.59
CA VAL A 64 6.50 -5.15 5.52
C VAL A 64 7.53 -5.73 4.56
N LEU A 65 7.96 -4.92 3.60
CA LEU A 65 9.07 -5.22 2.72
C LEU A 65 10.15 -4.19 3.02
N ASP A 66 11.28 -4.64 3.54
CA ASP A 66 12.45 -3.81 3.81
C ASP A 66 13.51 -4.09 2.76
N ARG A 67 14.12 -3.05 2.21
CA ARG A 67 15.11 -3.18 1.15
C ARG A 67 16.39 -3.88 1.62
N TRP A 68 16.74 -3.73 2.88
CA TRP A 68 17.99 -4.24 3.44
C TRP A 68 17.85 -5.67 3.96
N HIS A 69 16.61 -6.18 4.08
CA HIS A 69 16.29 -7.48 4.66
C HIS A 69 15.32 -8.20 3.73
N GLY A 70 15.86 -8.95 2.76
CA GLY A 70 15.14 -9.77 1.78
C GLY A 70 15.56 -11.23 1.86
#